data_AF-A0A2K6AEZ1-F1
#
_entry.id   AF-A0A2K6AEZ1-F1
#
_cell.length_a   1.000
_cell.length_b   1.000
_cell.length_c   1.000
_cell.angle_alpha   90.00
_cell.angle_beta   90.00
_cell.angle_gamma   90.00
#
_symmetry.space_group_name_H-M   'P 1'
#
loop_
_entity.id
_entity.type
_entity.pdbx_description
1 polymer ?
#
loop_
_entity_poly.entity_id
_entity_poly.type
_entity_poly.pdbx_seq_one_letter_code
_entity_poly.pdbx_strand_id
1 'polypeptide(L)'
;MRDKLIWEQTESSFIQHYYQLFDKDRTQVGTIYIDASCLMWEGQQFQGKTAIVEKLSSLLFQKMKVDEDPITGFHQMSLMFLLKNISEAWVCTNDMFRLALLNFG
;
A
#
# COMPACT_ATOMS: atom_id res chain seq x y z
N MET A 1 -11.28 -14.78 23.84
CA MET A 1 -11.58 -14.07 22.57
C MET A 1 -10.97 -12.70 22.70
N ARG A 2 -9.95 -12.37 21.90
CA ARG A 2 -9.43 -11.00 21.83
C ARG A 2 -10.41 -10.25 20.94
N ASP A 3 -11.09 -9.24 21.50
CA ASP A 3 -11.76 -8.24 20.69
C ASP A 3 -10.71 -7.70 19.71
N LYS A 4 -10.81 -8.05 18.42
CA LYS A 4 -10.01 -7.41 17.37
C LYS A 4 -10.32 -5.94 17.49
N LEU A 5 -9.38 -5.16 18.03
CA LEU A 5 -9.65 -3.78 18.35
C LEU A 5 -10.01 -3.06 17.04
N ILE A 6 -10.82 -2.02 17.16
CA ILE A 6 -11.48 -1.35 16.03
C ILE A 6 -10.48 -0.88 14.97
N TRP A 7 -9.22 -0.62 15.36
CA TRP A 7 -8.14 -0.27 14.45
C TRP A 7 -7.80 -1.37 13.42
N GLU A 8 -7.98 -2.65 13.72
CA GLU A 8 -7.43 -3.78 12.91
C GLU A 8 -8.41 -4.06 11.81
N GLN A 9 -9.70 -3.92 12.15
CA GLN A 9 -10.79 -3.99 11.21
C GLN A 9 -10.70 -2.84 10.21
N THR A 10 -10.37 -1.64 10.70
CA THR A 10 -10.21 -0.44 9.85
C THR A 10 -8.99 -0.56 8.94
N GLU A 11 -7.84 -0.98 9.47
CA GLU A 11 -6.62 -1.21 8.70
C GLU A 11 -6.77 -2.35 7.69
N SER A 12 -7.35 -3.48 8.09
CA SER A 12 -7.60 -4.61 7.18
C SER A 12 -8.54 -4.21 6.05
N SER A 13 -9.59 -3.44 6.36
CA SER A 13 -10.51 -2.90 5.36
C SER A 13 -9.81 -1.94 4.39
N PHE A 14 -8.95 -1.06 4.90
CA PHE A 14 -8.14 -0.15 4.08
C PHE A 14 -7.20 -0.92 3.14
N ILE A 15 -6.46 -1.90 3.68
CA ILE A 15 -5.55 -2.74 2.91
C ILE A 15 -6.35 -3.47 1.82
N GLN A 16 -7.44 -4.15 2.17
CA GLN A 16 -8.26 -4.83 1.18
C GLN A 16 -8.76 -3.89 0.08
N HIS A 17 -9.17 -2.67 0.44
CA HIS A 17 -9.59 -1.65 -0.51
C HIS A 17 -8.45 -1.18 -1.40
N TYR A 18 -7.26 -0.95 -0.85
CA TYR A 18 -6.05 -0.59 -1.58
C TYR A 18 -5.74 -1.62 -2.69
N TYR A 19 -5.66 -2.90 -2.33
CA TYR A 19 -5.35 -3.97 -3.28
C TYR A 19 -6.45 -4.13 -4.34
N GLN A 20 -7.73 -3.95 -3.96
CA GLN A 20 -8.84 -3.96 -4.92
C GLN A 20 -8.73 -2.82 -5.94
N LEU A 21 -8.41 -1.60 -5.50
CA LEU A 21 -8.16 -0.48 -6.40
C LEU A 21 -6.94 -0.76 -7.29
N PHE A 22 -5.85 -1.24 -6.69
CA PHE A 22 -4.61 -1.51 -7.41
C PHE A 22 -4.77 -2.58 -8.51
N ASP A 23 -5.51 -3.65 -8.24
CA ASP A 23 -5.74 -4.75 -9.18
C ASP A 23 -6.78 -4.38 -10.25
N LYS A 24 -7.83 -3.62 -9.89
CA LYS A 24 -8.95 -3.32 -10.79
C LYS A 24 -8.69 -2.08 -11.65
N ASP A 25 -8.22 -0.99 -11.03
CA ASP A 25 -8.00 0.30 -11.69
C ASP A 25 -7.01 1.18 -10.90
N ARG A 26 -5.75 1.16 -11.33
CA ARG A 26 -4.66 1.93 -10.70
C ARG A 26 -4.85 3.44 -10.76
N THR A 27 -5.64 3.93 -11.72
CA THR A 27 -5.93 5.37 -11.80
C THR A 27 -6.75 5.84 -10.60
N GLN A 28 -7.55 4.93 -10.00
CA GLN A 28 -8.39 5.21 -8.84
C GLN A 28 -7.65 5.09 -7.52
N VAL A 29 -6.44 4.53 -7.49
CA VAL A 29 -5.61 4.46 -6.29
C VAL A 29 -5.31 5.86 -5.75
N GLY A 30 -5.37 6.90 -6.58
CA GLY A 30 -5.23 8.28 -6.13
C GLY A 30 -6.31 8.74 -5.15
N THR A 31 -7.45 8.04 -5.03
CA THR A 31 -8.55 8.46 -4.12
C THR A 31 -8.19 8.32 -2.64
N ILE A 32 -7.30 7.40 -2.30
CA ILE A 32 -6.83 7.16 -0.93
C ILE A 32 -5.62 8.03 -0.53
N TYR A 33 -5.02 8.73 -1.49
CA TYR A 33 -3.90 9.65 -1.26
C TYR A 33 -4.35 11.10 -1.34
N ILE A 34 -3.61 11.97 -0.64
CA ILE A 34 -3.75 13.42 -0.65
C ILE A 34 -2.51 14.06 -1.29
N ASP A 35 -2.56 15.36 -1.57
CA ASP A 35 -1.42 16.08 -2.17
C ASP A 35 -0.18 16.13 -1.25
N ALA A 36 -0.38 15.97 0.05
CA ALA A 36 0.69 15.85 1.04
C ALA A 36 1.22 14.41 1.19
N SER A 37 0.66 13.43 0.47
CA SER A 37 1.07 12.03 0.61
C SER A 37 2.45 11.79 0.01
N CYS A 38 3.13 10.79 0.53
CA CYS A 38 4.47 10.41 0.10
C CYS A 38 4.55 8.89 -0.11
N LEU A 39 4.93 8.46 -1.31
CA LEU A 39 5.29 7.08 -1.61
C LEU A 39 6.81 6.95 -1.64
N MET A 40 7.35 5.99 -0.91
CA MET A 40 8.74 5.55 -0.99
C MET A 40 8.79 4.18 -1.65
N TRP A 41 9.26 4.13 -2.89
CA TRP A 41 9.35 2.92 -3.71
C TRP A 41 10.80 2.54 -3.92
N GLU A 42 11.26 1.43 -3.33
CA GLU A 42 12.65 0.95 -3.45
C GLU A 42 13.71 2.02 -3.10
N GLY A 43 13.39 2.91 -2.16
CA GLY A 43 14.26 4.03 -1.77
C GLY A 43 14.11 5.31 -2.62
N GLN A 44 13.28 5.30 -3.67
CA GLN A 44 12.92 6.51 -4.40
C GLN A 44 11.62 7.12 -3.85
N GLN A 45 11.64 8.43 -3.61
CA GLN A 45 10.49 9.17 -3.07
C GLN A 45 9.64 9.80 -4.19
N PHE A 46 8.32 9.68 -4.06
CA PHE A 46 7.30 10.28 -4.93
C PHE A 46 6.31 11.03 -4.05
N GLN A 47 6.27 12.35 -4.20
CA GLN A 47 5.42 13.22 -3.38
C GLN A 47 4.18 13.67 -4.16
N GLY A 48 3.04 13.62 -3.48
CA GLY A 48 1.75 14.05 -4.00
C GLY A 48 1.05 12.99 -4.84
N LYS A 49 -0.28 13.09 -4.86
CA LYS A 49 -1.18 12.13 -5.50
C LYS A 49 -0.82 11.84 -6.96
N THR A 50 -0.51 12.88 -7.75
CA THR A 50 -0.18 12.72 -9.18
C THR A 50 1.06 11.85 -9.38
N ALA A 51 2.16 12.16 -8.70
CA ALA A 51 3.42 11.40 -8.84
C ALA A 51 3.26 9.95 -8.36
N ILE A 52 2.48 9.73 -7.30
CA ILE A 52 2.16 8.40 -6.78
C ILE A 52 1.37 7.60 -7.82
N VAL A 53 0.28 8.15 -8.36
CA VAL A 53 -0.55 7.47 -9.36
C VAL A 53 0.23 7.17 -10.63
N GLU A 54 1.05 8.10 -11.11
CA GLU A 54 1.94 7.89 -12.26
C GLU A 54 2.92 6.73 -12.00
N LYS A 55 3.56 6.73 -10.83
CA LYS A 55 4.48 5.66 -10.45
C LYS A 55 3.77 4.31 -10.39
N LEU A 56 2.63 4.22 -9.69
CA LEU A 56 1.88 2.97 -9.56
C LEU A 56 1.32 2.49 -10.92
N SER A 57 0.92 3.41 -11.79
CA SER A 57 0.46 3.09 -13.15
C SER A 57 1.59 2.61 -14.07
N SER A 58 2.83 3.03 -13.82
CA SER A 58 4.02 2.57 -14.59
C SER A 58 4.44 1.13 -14.29
N LEU A 59 3.90 0.51 -13.24
CA LEU A 59 4.29 -0.82 -12.79
C LEU A 59 3.74 -1.89 -13.74
N LEU A 60 4.64 -2.72 -14.27
CA LEU A 60 4.33 -3.73 -15.30
C LEU A 60 3.66 -4.99 -14.74
N PHE A 61 3.67 -5.22 -13.43
CA PHE A 61 2.96 -6.36 -12.84
C PHE A 61 1.47 -6.04 -12.75
N GLN A 62 0.60 -6.99 -13.05
CA GLN A 62 -0.86 -6.79 -13.11
C GLN A 62 -1.59 -7.04 -11.79
N LYS A 63 -0.99 -7.81 -10.87
CA LYS A 63 -1.68 -8.28 -9.66
C LYS A 63 -0.78 -8.23 -8.43
N MET A 64 -1.30 -7.70 -7.34
CA MET A 64 -0.66 -7.79 -6.02
C MET A 64 -1.48 -8.75 -5.14
N LYS A 65 -0.82 -9.63 -4.39
CA LYS A 65 -1.48 -10.50 -3.41
C LYS A 65 -1.06 -10.08 -2.01
N VAL A 66 -2.02 -10.14 -1.08
CA VAL A 66 -1.74 -10.13 0.36
C VAL A 66 -1.38 -11.57 0.70
N ASP A 67 -0.10 -11.85 0.94
CA ASP A 67 0.29 -13.16 1.45
C ASP A 67 -0.02 -13.21 2.96
N GLU A 68 -1.05 -13.97 3.32
CA GLU A 68 -1.32 -14.39 4.71
C GLU A 68 -0.57 -15.70 5.07
N ASP A 69 0.27 -16.23 4.16
CA ASP A 69 0.92 -17.54 4.28
C ASP A 69 2.31 -17.46 4.94
N PRO A 70 2.76 -18.49 5.69
CA PRO A 70 4.05 -18.49 6.36
C PRO A 70 5.16 -18.61 5.31
N ILE A 71 5.96 -17.55 5.18
CA ILE A 71 7.36 -17.54 4.71
C ILE A 71 7.69 -18.69 3.75
N THR A 72 7.10 -18.69 2.57
CA THR A 72 7.54 -19.55 1.47
C THR A 72 7.97 -18.69 0.30
N GLY A 73 9.24 -18.30 0.35
CA GLY A 73 10.11 -18.22 -0.81
C GLY A 73 9.77 -17.20 -1.91
N PHE A 74 10.65 -16.18 -1.99
CA PHE A 74 10.88 -15.29 -3.13
C PHE A 74 9.81 -14.21 -3.34
N HIS A 75 10.20 -12.96 -3.02
CA HIS A 75 9.41 -11.72 -3.07
C HIS A 75 8.54 -11.42 -1.84
N GLN A 76 9.14 -11.35 -0.65
CA GLN A 76 8.46 -10.70 0.48
C GLN A 76 8.39 -9.19 0.18
N MET A 77 7.26 -8.72 -0.30
CA MET A 77 7.00 -7.30 -0.45
C MET A 77 6.61 -6.72 0.91
N SER A 78 7.40 -5.80 1.43
CA SER A 78 7.06 -5.03 2.63
C SER A 78 6.34 -3.77 2.19
N LEU A 79 5.04 -3.72 2.43
CA LEU A 79 4.20 -2.53 2.30
C LEU A 79 3.89 -2.00 3.70
N MET A 80 4.16 -0.72 3.93
CA MET A 80 3.84 -0.04 5.17
C MET A 80 3.03 1.22 4.86
N PHE A 81 1.81 1.28 5.39
CA PHE A 81 0.93 2.43 5.26
C PHE A 81 0.85 3.21 6.57
N LEU A 82 1.00 4.52 6.49
CA LEU A 82 0.66 5.44 7.57
C LEU A 82 -0.67 6.11 7.25
N LEU A 83 -1.73 5.63 7.91
CA LEU A 83 -3.08 6.14 7.75
C LEU A 83 -3.33 7.30 8.70
N LYS A 84 -4.00 8.34 8.22
CA LYS A 84 -4.48 9.45 9.03
C LYS A 84 -5.97 9.61 8.79
N ASN A 85 -6.74 9.71 9.87
CA ASN A 85 -8.14 10.09 9.77
C ASN A 85 -8.22 11.61 9.57
N ILE A 86 -8.81 12.06 8.47
CA ILE A 86 -9.07 13.46 8.14
C ILE A 86 -10.53 13.58 7.76
N SER A 87 -11.30 14.39 8.49
CA SER A 87 -12.73 14.63 8.22
C SER A 87 -13.53 13.33 8.07
N GLU A 88 -13.37 12.40 9.03
CA GLU A 88 -14.05 11.09 9.05
C GLU A 88 -13.64 10.12 7.93
N ALA A 89 -12.70 10.49 7.06
CA ALA A 89 -12.13 9.64 6.03
C ALA A 89 -10.70 9.21 6.38
N TRP A 90 -10.38 7.94 6.18
CA TRP A 90 -9.02 7.43 6.32
C TRP A 90 -8.24 7.63 5.02
N VAL A 91 -7.15 8.39 5.10
CA VAL A 91 -6.27 8.66 3.97
C VAL A 91 -4.86 8.14 4.26
N CYS A 92 -4.18 7.67 3.21
CA CYS A 92 -2.79 7.26 3.30
C CYS A 92 -1.88 8.48 3.15
N THR A 93 -1.12 8.79 4.20
CA THR A 93 -0.17 9.93 4.21
C THR A 93 1.23 9.50 3.82
N ASN A 94 1.66 8.31 4.23
CA ASN A 94 2.94 7.75 3.85
C ASN A 94 2.73 6.29 3.44
N ASP A 95 3.36 5.92 2.35
CA ASP A 95 3.36 4.57 1.80
C ASP A 95 4.81 4.19 1.53
N MET A 96 5.28 3.10 2.10
CA MET A 96 6.62 2.60 1.85
C MET A 96 6.53 1.19 1.29
N PHE A 97 6.97 1.07 0.04
CA PHE A 97 7.13 -0.18 -0.67
C PHE A 97 8.61 -0.56 -0.73
N ARG A 98 8.91 -1.76 -0.23
CA ARG A 98 10.22 -2.38 -0.40
C ARG A 98 10.09 -3.86 -0.70
N LEU A 99 10.64 -4.29 -1.82
CA LEU A 99 10.85 -5.67 -2.16
C LEU A 99 11.99 -6.18 -1.28
N ALA A 100 11.67 -7.07 -0.34
CA ALA A 100 12.71 -7.81 0.36
C ALA A 100 13.30 -8.82 -0.64
N LEU A 101 14.34 -8.38 -1.34
CA LEU A 101 15.30 -9.27 -1.95
C LEU A 101 16.11 -9.89 -0.81
N LEU A 102 15.70 -11.07 -0.36
CA LEU A 102 16.62 -11.93 0.38
C LEU A 102 17.71 -12.35 -0.63
N ASN A 103 18.79 -11.58 -0.68
CA ASN A 103 20.04 -12.04 -1.26
C ASN A 103 20.53 -13.19 -0.38
N PHE A 104 20.14 -14.42 -0.73
CA PHE A 104 20.81 -15.60 -0.24
C PHE A 104 22.22 -15.60 -0.85
N GLY A 105 23.20 -15.20 -0.05
CA GLY A 105 24.61 -15.50 -0.28
C GLY A 105 24.96 -16.89 0.21
#